data_AF-A0A081PIB8-F1
#
_entry.id   AF-A0A081PIB8-F1
#
_cell.length_a   1.000
_cell.length_b   1.000
_cell.length_c   1.000
_cell.angle_alpha   90.00
_cell.angle_beta   90.00
_cell.angle_gamma   90.00
#
_symmetry.space_group_name_H-M   'P 1'
#
loop_
_entity.id
_entity.type
_entity.pdbx_description
1 polymer ?
#
loop_
_entity_poly.entity_id
_entity_poly.type
_entity_poly.pdbx_seq_one_letter_code
_entity_poly.pdbx_strand_id
1 'polypeptide(L)'
;SVFFRQNKNTSTYIGSDSWVVLTSLEKQIKDKIQLIGKPLKDWDININYGIKTGFNEAFIITGEQRKKIIEQDPKSAEIIRPILRGRDIKRYSYEFADLWLINIHNGLKENGLKPIDINDYPIVKKHLDKSYSQLSKRTDKGDTLYNLRNCAYMEDFYKQKIVWGEISDRSNFALDNQDLFFCKTTNVT
;
A
#
# COMPACT_ATOMS: atom_id res chain seq x y z
N SER A 1 -1.90 -4.35 44.29
CA SER A 1 -3.03 -3.40 44.36
C SER A 1 -4.35 -4.12 44.10
N VAL A 2 -5.49 -3.54 44.49
CA VAL A 2 -6.84 -4.11 44.30
C VAL A 2 -7.17 -4.32 42.82
N PHE A 3 -6.71 -3.41 41.95
CA PHE A 3 -6.91 -3.45 40.50
C PHE A 3 -6.46 -4.76 39.84
N PHE A 4 -5.24 -5.24 40.15
CA PHE A 4 -4.72 -6.49 39.57
C PHE A 4 -5.51 -7.72 40.01
N ARG A 5 -6.07 -7.73 41.23
CA ARG A 5 -6.86 -8.86 41.73
C ARG A 5 -8.25 -8.91 41.09
N GLN A 6 -8.83 -7.75 40.77
CA GLN A 6 -10.14 -7.65 40.12
C GLN A 6 -10.08 -7.94 38.62
N ASN A 7 -8.96 -7.62 37.95
CA ASN A 7 -8.80 -7.78 36.50
C ASN A 7 -7.95 -9.00 36.10
N LYS A 8 -7.61 -9.89 37.05
CA LYS A 8 -6.88 -11.12 36.72
C LYS A 8 -7.78 -12.09 35.96
N ASN A 9 -7.24 -12.70 34.91
CA ASN A 9 -7.87 -13.81 34.21
C ASN A 9 -6.96 -15.03 34.31
N THR A 10 -7.54 -16.19 34.62
CA THR A 10 -6.83 -17.47 34.64
C THR A 10 -7.09 -18.16 33.31
N SER A 11 -6.03 -18.31 32.50
CA SER A 11 -6.10 -18.98 31.21
C SER A 11 -5.20 -20.22 31.24
N THR A 12 -5.73 -21.35 30.81
CA THR A 12 -4.99 -22.60 30.69
C THR A 12 -4.62 -22.81 29.23
N TYR A 13 -3.32 -22.96 28.96
CA TYR A 13 -2.79 -23.27 27.64
C TYR A 13 -2.20 -24.67 27.68
N ILE A 14 -2.83 -25.60 26.97
CA ILE A 14 -2.43 -27.00 26.91
C ILE A 14 -2.14 -27.28 25.43
N GLY A 15 -0.89 -27.12 25.00
CA GLY A 15 -0.47 -27.33 23.61
C GLY A 15 0.55 -26.32 23.10
N SER A 16 0.91 -26.45 21.82
CA SER A 16 1.84 -25.58 21.09
C SER A 16 1.17 -24.43 20.33
N ASP A 17 -0.12 -24.22 20.54
CA ASP A 17 -0.87 -23.14 19.89
C ASP A 17 -0.42 -21.78 20.40
N SER A 18 -0.58 -20.75 19.55
CA SER A 18 -0.25 -19.37 19.93
C SER A 18 -1.01 -18.94 21.19
N TRP A 19 -0.28 -18.40 22.16
CA TRP A 19 -0.89 -17.86 23.38
C TRP A 19 -1.69 -16.59 23.10
N VAL A 20 -2.92 -16.55 23.61
CA VAL A 20 -3.83 -15.40 23.50
C VAL A 20 -4.37 -15.03 24.88
N VAL A 21 -4.14 -13.78 25.30
CA VAL A 21 -4.60 -13.29 26.60
C VAL A 21 -6.03 -12.75 26.45
N LEU A 22 -7.01 -13.63 26.70
CA LEU A 22 -8.44 -13.34 26.57
C LEU A 22 -9.19 -13.77 27.84
N THR A 23 -10.31 -13.12 28.11
CA THR A 23 -11.31 -13.60 29.08
C THR A 23 -11.95 -14.90 28.59
N SER A 24 -12.65 -15.62 29.49
CA SER A 24 -13.33 -16.86 29.12
C SER A 24 -14.40 -16.66 28.03
N LEU A 25 -15.13 -15.53 28.06
CA LEU A 25 -16.14 -15.21 27.05
C LEU A 25 -15.52 -14.93 25.68
N GLU A 26 -14.48 -14.10 25.63
CA GLU A 26 -13.77 -13.79 24.38
C GLU A 26 -13.14 -15.04 23.75
N LYS A 27 -12.60 -15.95 24.58
CA LYS A 27 -12.08 -17.25 24.12
C LYS A 27 -13.19 -18.08 23.48
N GLN A 28 -14.35 -18.23 24.12
CA GLN A 28 -15.48 -18.97 23.55
C GLN A 28 -15.95 -18.38 22.21
N ILE A 29 -16.00 -17.04 22.09
CA ILE A 29 -16.34 -16.36 20.84
C ILE A 29 -15.31 -16.68 19.75
N LYS A 30 -14.01 -16.55 20.08
CA LYS A 30 -12.92 -16.88 19.15
C LYS A 30 -13.01 -18.34 18.69
N ASP A 31 -13.18 -19.29 19.60
CA ASP A 31 -13.24 -20.72 19.30
C ASP A 31 -14.43 -21.04 18.40
N LYS A 32 -15.60 -20.41 18.64
CA LYS A 32 -16.78 -20.56 17.77
C LYS A 32 -16.54 -20.02 16.36
N ILE A 33 -15.88 -18.86 16.23
CA ILE A 33 -15.52 -18.27 14.92
C ILE A 33 -14.52 -19.17 14.19
N GLN A 34 -13.52 -19.71 14.90
CA GLN A 34 -12.51 -20.61 14.32
C GLN A 34 -13.07 -21.97 13.90
N LEU A 35 -14.08 -22.48 14.61
CA LEU A 35 -14.72 -23.77 14.28
C LEU A 35 -15.53 -23.70 12.99
N ILE A 36 -16.20 -22.57 12.73
CA ILE A 36 -17.09 -22.39 11.58
C ILE A 36 -16.37 -21.72 10.40
N GLY A 37 -15.43 -20.82 10.68
CA GLY A 37 -14.74 -19.99 9.70
C GLY A 37 -13.50 -20.66 9.11
N LYS A 38 -13.15 -20.23 7.89
CA LYS A 38 -11.89 -20.59 7.23
C LYS A 38 -10.80 -19.55 7.55
N PRO A 39 -9.66 -19.93 8.15
CA PRO A 39 -8.55 -18.99 8.42
C PRO A 39 -8.07 -18.31 7.15
N LEU A 40 -7.78 -17.00 7.21
CA LEU A 40 -7.39 -16.20 6.03
C LEU A 40 -6.21 -16.78 5.24
N LYS A 41 -5.24 -17.38 5.94
CA LYS A 41 -4.07 -18.06 5.33
C LYS A 41 -4.43 -19.23 4.40
N ASP A 42 -5.63 -19.80 4.55
CA ASP A 42 -6.09 -20.93 3.78
C ASP A 42 -6.96 -20.48 2.58
N TRP A 43 -7.27 -19.18 2.48
CA TRP A 43 -7.97 -18.61 1.34
C TRP A 43 -7.03 -18.52 0.13
N ASP A 44 -7.60 -18.70 -1.06
CA ASP A 44 -6.88 -18.53 -2.32
C ASP A 44 -6.83 -17.05 -2.69
N ILE A 45 -6.05 -16.29 -1.92
CA ILE A 45 -5.87 -14.84 -2.07
C ILE A 45 -4.40 -14.46 -1.94
N ASN A 46 -4.01 -13.38 -2.61
CA ASN A 46 -2.67 -12.83 -2.52
C ASN A 46 -2.70 -11.48 -1.81
N ILE A 47 -2.01 -11.37 -0.66
CA ILE A 47 -1.88 -10.12 0.07
C ILE A 47 -0.58 -9.44 -0.36
N ASN A 48 -0.72 -8.31 -1.05
CA ASN A 48 0.38 -7.53 -1.60
C ASN A 48 0.52 -6.20 -0.85
N TYR A 49 1.71 -5.61 -0.92
CA TYR A 49 1.96 -4.27 -0.37
C TYR A 49 1.64 -3.19 -1.40
N GLY A 50 1.45 -1.94 -0.94
CA GLY A 50 1.43 -0.78 -1.82
C GLY A 50 2.80 -0.50 -2.47
N ILE A 51 2.83 0.48 -3.37
CA ILE A 51 4.02 0.93 -4.08
C ILE A 51 5.09 1.45 -3.11
N LYS A 52 6.31 0.94 -3.29
CA LYS A 52 7.50 1.36 -2.55
C LYS A 52 8.26 2.41 -3.36
N THR A 53 8.07 3.68 -3.02
CA THR A 53 8.75 4.80 -3.70
C THR A 53 10.18 4.99 -3.24
N GLY A 54 10.50 4.68 -1.99
CA GLY A 54 11.80 4.95 -1.37
C GLY A 54 12.07 6.44 -1.10
N PHE A 55 11.27 7.37 -1.63
CA PHE A 55 11.31 8.80 -1.35
C PHE A 55 10.00 9.48 -1.82
N ASN A 56 9.01 9.55 -0.93
CA ASN A 56 7.65 9.97 -1.29
C ASN A 56 7.60 11.42 -1.83
N GLU A 57 8.41 12.33 -1.29
CA GLU A 57 8.39 13.76 -1.63
C GLU A 57 8.71 14.04 -3.11
N ALA A 58 9.47 13.15 -3.78
CA ALA A 58 9.77 13.29 -5.19
C ALA A 58 8.69 12.66 -6.10
N PHE A 59 8.17 11.49 -5.71
CA PHE A 59 7.27 10.69 -6.55
C PHE A 59 5.79 10.95 -6.32
N ILE A 60 5.40 11.48 -5.15
CA ILE A 60 4.01 11.82 -4.85
C ILE A 60 3.86 13.34 -4.96
N ILE A 61 3.08 13.76 -5.94
CA ILE A 61 2.83 15.15 -6.26
C ILE A 61 1.37 15.53 -5.96
N THR A 62 1.13 16.82 -5.74
CA THR A 62 -0.23 17.34 -5.60
C THR A 62 -0.92 17.43 -6.96
N GLY A 63 -2.26 17.52 -6.97
CA GLY A 63 -3.01 17.77 -8.21
C GLY A 63 -2.61 19.07 -8.92
N GLU A 64 -2.21 20.11 -8.18
CA GLU A 64 -1.67 21.34 -8.76
C GLU A 64 -0.35 21.10 -9.51
N GLN A 65 0.59 20.37 -8.89
CA GLN A 65 1.85 20.00 -9.53
C GLN A 65 1.61 19.12 -10.76
N ARG A 66 0.68 18.16 -10.66
CA ARG A 66 0.27 17.31 -11.78
C ARG A 66 -0.23 18.15 -12.96
N LYS A 67 -1.13 19.12 -12.72
CA LYS A 67 -1.66 20.00 -13.78
C LYS A 67 -0.52 20.76 -14.48
N LYS A 68 0.38 21.39 -13.71
CA LYS A 68 1.53 22.12 -14.28
C LYS A 68 2.46 21.25 -15.12
N ILE A 69 2.68 19.99 -14.71
CA ILE A 69 3.49 19.03 -15.47
C ILE A 69 2.79 18.66 -16.78
N ILE A 70 1.51 18.31 -16.73
CA ILE A 70 0.72 17.87 -17.91
C ILE A 70 0.51 19.03 -18.90
N GLU A 71 0.36 20.27 -18.42
CA GLU A 71 0.26 21.47 -19.29
C GLU A 71 1.53 21.69 -20.12
N GLN A 72 2.70 21.38 -19.56
CA GLN A 72 3.99 21.52 -20.27
C GLN A 72 4.34 20.28 -21.09
N ASP A 73 3.91 19.11 -20.65
CA ASP A 73 4.15 17.83 -21.30
C ASP A 73 2.91 16.92 -21.16
N PRO A 74 1.96 16.99 -22.11
CA PRO A 74 0.73 16.22 -22.06
C PRO A 74 0.95 14.70 -22.00
N LYS A 75 2.07 14.20 -22.55
CA LYS A 75 2.44 12.78 -22.55
C LYS A 75 2.64 12.27 -21.12
N SER A 76 3.13 13.11 -20.21
CA SER A 76 3.33 12.76 -18.79
C SER A 76 2.06 12.28 -18.08
N ALA A 77 0.86 12.57 -18.60
CA ALA A 77 -0.38 12.02 -18.06
C ALA A 77 -0.41 10.49 -18.05
N GLU A 78 0.29 9.83 -18.98
CA GLU A 78 0.28 8.36 -19.11
C GLU A 78 1.01 7.65 -17.97
N ILE A 79 1.97 8.32 -17.31
CA ILE A 79 2.76 7.77 -16.20
C ILE A 79 2.35 8.31 -14.83
N ILE A 80 1.35 9.19 -14.76
CA ILE A 80 0.84 9.74 -13.50
C ILE A 80 -0.46 9.03 -13.12
N ARG A 81 -0.52 8.48 -11.90
CA ARG A 81 -1.65 7.70 -11.39
C ARG A 81 -2.15 8.26 -10.05
N PRO A 82 -3.47 8.23 -9.77
CA PRO A 82 -3.97 8.63 -8.46
C PRO A 82 -3.44 7.67 -7.38
N ILE A 83 -3.06 8.22 -6.21
CA ILE A 83 -2.52 7.43 -5.09
C ILE A 83 -3.18 7.77 -3.77
N LEU A 84 -3.44 6.75 -2.96
CA LEU A 84 -3.92 6.87 -1.58
C LEU A 84 -2.83 6.48 -0.57
N ARG A 85 -2.83 7.14 0.58
CA ARG A 85 -2.01 6.75 1.75
C ARG A 85 -2.89 5.98 2.72
N GLY A 86 -2.27 5.23 3.64
CA GLY A 86 -3.02 4.48 4.66
C GLY A 86 -4.02 5.35 5.47
N ARG A 87 -3.68 6.62 5.75
CA ARG A 87 -4.56 7.57 6.46
C ARG A 87 -5.80 8.01 5.67
N ASP A 88 -5.72 7.89 4.36
CA ASP A 88 -6.78 8.28 3.42
C ASP A 88 -7.84 7.15 3.33
N ILE A 89 -7.54 5.94 3.82
CA ILE A 89 -8.46 4.80 3.90
C ILE A 89 -9.32 4.92 5.16
N LYS A 90 -10.64 4.86 4.99
CA LYS A 90 -11.63 4.89 6.07
C LYS A 90 -12.38 3.56 6.12
N ARG A 91 -13.24 3.42 7.12
CA ARG A 91 -14.13 2.26 7.23
C ARG A 91 -15.12 2.26 6.06
N TYR A 92 -14.99 1.27 5.18
CA TYR A 92 -15.82 1.06 3.98
C TYR A 92 -15.73 2.14 2.89
N SER A 93 -14.76 3.06 2.97
CA SER A 93 -14.58 4.12 1.97
C SER A 93 -13.15 4.69 2.01
N TYR A 94 -12.85 5.65 1.15
CA TYR A 94 -11.59 6.39 1.18
C TYR A 94 -11.82 7.87 0.84
N GLU A 95 -10.90 8.72 1.27
CA GLU A 95 -10.89 10.16 1.01
C GLU A 95 -9.73 10.50 0.07
N PHE A 96 -10.05 10.82 -1.19
CA PHE A 96 -9.01 11.17 -2.15
C PHE A 96 -8.43 12.56 -1.84
N ALA A 97 -7.15 12.59 -1.43
CA ALA A 97 -6.45 13.81 -1.02
C ALA A 97 -5.84 14.61 -2.19
N ASP A 98 -6.28 14.36 -3.43
CA ASP A 98 -5.71 14.93 -4.66
C ASP A 98 -4.18 14.73 -4.78
N LEU A 99 -3.75 13.51 -4.47
CA LEU A 99 -2.37 13.07 -4.56
C LEU A 99 -2.17 12.11 -5.72
N TRP A 100 -1.02 12.25 -6.35
CA TRP A 100 -0.71 11.57 -7.60
C TRP A 100 0.70 11.00 -7.57
N LEU A 101 0.84 9.75 -7.98
CA LEU A 101 2.11 9.03 -8.11
C LEU A 101 2.67 9.25 -9.52
N ILE A 102 3.93 9.67 -9.60
CA ILE A 102 4.77 9.56 -10.79
C ILE A 102 5.27 8.10 -10.87
N ASN A 103 4.58 7.26 -11.65
CA ASN A 103 4.79 5.82 -11.69
C ASN A 103 5.80 5.40 -12.76
N ILE A 104 7.09 5.75 -12.58
CA ILE A 104 8.17 5.32 -13.48
C ILE A 104 8.57 3.88 -13.12
N HIS A 105 7.86 2.89 -13.64
CA HIS A 105 8.07 1.47 -13.34
C HIS A 105 9.13 0.81 -14.27
N ASN A 106 9.70 -0.34 -13.84
CA ASN A 106 10.67 -1.12 -14.65
C ASN A 106 9.99 -2.16 -15.56
N GLY A 107 8.75 -1.90 -15.94
CA GLY A 107 7.96 -2.88 -16.70
C GLY A 107 7.65 -4.16 -15.91
N LEU A 108 7.12 -5.15 -16.63
CA LEU A 108 6.89 -6.52 -16.16
C LEU A 108 7.38 -7.45 -17.26
N LYS A 109 8.49 -8.16 -17.00
CA LYS A 109 9.11 -9.05 -17.99
C LYS A 109 8.17 -10.18 -18.41
N GLU A 110 7.39 -10.71 -17.47
CA GLU A 110 6.47 -11.83 -17.69
C GLU A 110 5.35 -11.49 -18.68
N ASN A 111 4.89 -10.23 -18.69
CA ASN A 111 3.77 -9.77 -19.51
C ASN A 111 4.20 -8.86 -20.67
N GLY A 112 5.51 -8.72 -20.91
CA GLY A 112 6.06 -7.89 -21.97
C GLY A 112 5.90 -6.37 -21.77
N LEU A 113 5.45 -5.93 -20.59
CA LEU A 113 5.34 -4.52 -20.26
C LEU A 113 6.74 -3.91 -20.18
N LYS A 114 7.01 -2.89 -20.99
CA LYS A 114 8.33 -2.26 -21.07
C LYS A 114 8.59 -1.33 -19.86
N PRO A 115 9.86 -1.19 -19.44
CA PRO A 115 10.26 -0.13 -18.52
C PRO A 115 9.96 1.26 -19.10
N ILE A 116 9.63 2.20 -18.22
CA ILE A 116 9.52 3.61 -18.59
C ILE A 116 10.93 4.20 -18.62
N ASP A 117 11.30 4.76 -19.78
CA ASP A 117 12.49 5.60 -19.90
C ASP A 117 12.15 7.04 -19.48
N ILE A 118 12.84 7.56 -18.48
CA ILE A 118 12.65 8.93 -17.98
C ILE A 118 13.02 10.00 -19.02
N ASN A 119 13.86 9.67 -20.01
CA ASN A 119 14.25 10.61 -21.05
C ASN A 119 13.09 10.95 -22.00
N ASP A 120 12.07 10.08 -22.07
CA ASP A 120 10.84 10.31 -22.82
C ASP A 120 9.91 11.35 -22.16
N TYR A 121 10.20 11.76 -20.92
CA TYR A 121 9.37 12.67 -20.10
C TYR A 121 10.24 13.78 -19.47
N PRO A 122 10.70 14.75 -20.27
CA PRO A 122 11.69 15.74 -19.82
C PRO A 122 11.20 16.62 -18.68
N ILE A 123 9.90 16.93 -18.61
CA ILE A 123 9.31 17.76 -17.54
C ILE A 123 9.28 17.00 -16.22
N VAL A 124 8.89 15.72 -16.24
CA VAL A 124 8.93 14.84 -15.07
C VAL A 124 10.37 14.62 -14.61
N LYS A 125 11.30 14.39 -15.55
CA LYS A 125 12.72 14.30 -15.24
C LYS A 125 13.23 15.55 -14.52
N LYS A 126 12.94 16.74 -15.05
CA LYS A 126 13.30 18.02 -14.42
C LYS A 126 12.70 18.18 -13.02
N HIS A 127 11.48 17.67 -12.79
CA HIS A 127 10.89 17.65 -11.46
C HIS A 127 11.67 16.75 -10.50
N LEU A 128 12.02 15.52 -10.91
CA LEU A 128 12.79 14.58 -10.10
C LEU A 128 14.25 15.01 -9.88
N ASP A 129 14.84 15.71 -10.83
CA ASP A 129 16.20 16.27 -10.75
C ASP A 129 16.35 17.23 -9.55
N LYS A 130 15.26 17.88 -9.10
CA LYS A 130 15.26 18.70 -7.87
C LYS A 130 15.65 17.91 -6.62
N SER A 131 15.43 16.60 -6.64
CA SER A 131 15.74 15.68 -5.53
C SER A 131 16.85 14.69 -5.89
N TYR A 132 17.66 14.98 -6.91
CA TYR A 132 18.68 14.07 -7.43
C TYR A 132 19.60 13.50 -6.34
N SER A 133 20.06 14.35 -5.41
CA SER A 133 20.99 13.93 -4.35
C SER A 133 20.38 12.96 -3.34
N GLN A 134 19.07 13.03 -3.11
CA GLN A 134 18.31 12.11 -2.28
C GLN A 134 17.99 10.84 -3.06
N LEU A 135 17.59 10.98 -4.34
CA LEU A 135 17.25 9.86 -5.20
C LEU A 135 18.45 8.94 -5.46
N SER A 136 19.65 9.50 -5.62
CA SER A 136 20.87 8.71 -5.82
C SER A 136 21.20 7.79 -4.64
N LYS A 137 20.87 8.23 -3.41
CA LYS A 137 21.06 7.50 -2.15
C LYS A 137 19.98 6.46 -1.86
N ARG A 138 18.89 6.40 -2.65
CA ARG A 138 17.83 5.39 -2.46
C ARG A 138 18.40 3.98 -2.63
N THR A 139 18.06 3.12 -1.68
CA THR A 139 18.26 1.67 -1.74
C THR A 139 17.11 0.99 -2.47
N ASP A 140 15.87 1.45 -2.24
CA ASP A 140 14.67 0.99 -2.94
C ASP A 140 14.45 1.74 -4.25
N LYS A 141 15.15 1.30 -5.31
CA LYS A 141 15.04 1.84 -6.68
C LYS A 141 15.03 0.72 -7.73
N GLY A 142 14.65 1.10 -8.95
CA GLY A 142 14.69 0.24 -10.12
C GLY A 142 16.03 0.24 -10.83
N ASP A 143 15.99 0.03 -12.15
CA ASP A 143 17.17 -0.03 -13.00
C ASP A 143 17.92 1.31 -13.03
N THR A 144 17.20 2.42 -12.96
CA THR A 144 17.76 3.77 -12.77
C THR A 144 17.33 4.39 -11.45
N LEU A 145 18.01 5.47 -11.04
CA LEU A 145 17.63 6.24 -9.84
C LEU A 145 16.23 6.87 -9.94
N TYR A 146 15.70 7.05 -11.15
CA TYR A 146 14.37 7.60 -11.37
C TYR A 146 13.29 6.52 -11.36
N ASN A 147 13.63 5.26 -11.61
CA ASN A 147 12.67 4.18 -11.58
C ASN A 147 12.30 3.83 -10.13
N LEU A 148 11.02 3.54 -9.93
CA LEU A 148 10.51 2.91 -8.73
C LEU A 148 11.06 1.48 -8.61
N ARG A 149 11.02 0.91 -7.40
CA ARG A 149 11.36 -0.52 -7.22
C ARG A 149 10.44 -1.39 -8.07
N ASN A 150 10.96 -2.48 -8.63
CA ASN A 150 10.13 -3.42 -9.38
C ASN A 150 8.98 -3.97 -8.51
N CYS A 151 7.79 -4.05 -9.10
CA CYS A 151 6.54 -4.47 -8.46
C CYS A 151 5.88 -5.52 -9.34
N ALA A 152 6.02 -6.80 -8.99
CA ALA A 152 5.57 -7.93 -9.82
C ALA A 152 4.05 -7.97 -9.99
N TYR A 153 3.30 -7.47 -9.01
CA TYR A 153 1.84 -7.43 -8.98
C TYR A 153 1.28 -6.07 -9.42
N MET A 154 2.01 -5.31 -10.26
CA MET A 154 1.58 -3.97 -10.68
C MET A 154 0.20 -3.98 -11.36
N GLU A 155 -0.12 -5.05 -12.09
CA GLU A 155 -1.41 -5.20 -12.76
C GLU A 155 -2.57 -5.43 -11.80
N ASP A 156 -2.31 -5.95 -10.59
CA ASP A 156 -3.36 -6.18 -9.60
C ASP A 156 -3.95 -4.87 -9.06
N PHE A 157 -3.24 -3.74 -9.19
CA PHE A 157 -3.80 -2.42 -8.87
C PHE A 157 -4.93 -1.99 -9.81
N TYR A 158 -5.12 -2.66 -10.95
CA TYR A 158 -6.24 -2.40 -11.88
C TYR A 158 -7.41 -3.37 -11.69
N LYS A 159 -7.29 -4.31 -10.75
CA LYS A 159 -8.36 -5.23 -10.39
C LYS A 159 -9.15 -4.69 -9.20
N GLN A 160 -10.38 -5.20 -9.03
CA GLN A 160 -11.11 -5.05 -7.78
C GLN A 160 -10.27 -5.64 -6.65
N LYS A 161 -10.16 -4.91 -5.54
CA LYS A 161 -9.31 -5.27 -4.41
C LYS A 161 -9.81 -4.69 -3.10
N ILE A 162 -9.51 -5.36 -1.99
CA ILE A 162 -9.73 -4.80 -0.65
C ILE A 162 -8.42 -4.14 -0.20
N VAL A 163 -8.53 -2.93 0.34
CA VAL A 163 -7.38 -2.13 0.77
C VAL A 163 -7.48 -1.75 2.23
N TRP A 164 -6.37 -1.83 2.96
CA TRP A 164 -6.31 -1.45 4.38
C TRP A 164 -4.93 -0.93 4.78
N GLY A 165 -4.90 -0.05 5.77
CA GLY A 165 -3.65 0.42 6.36
C GLY A 165 -2.94 -0.68 7.14
N GLU A 166 -1.61 -0.77 6.99
CA GLU A 166 -0.75 -1.71 7.75
C GLU A 166 -0.82 -1.43 9.26
N ILE A 167 -0.89 -0.15 9.63
CA ILE A 167 -1.03 0.31 11.00
C ILE A 167 -2.29 1.16 11.08
N SER A 168 -3.25 0.74 11.91
CA SER A 168 -4.45 1.50 12.21
C SER A 168 -4.91 1.25 13.65
N ASP A 169 -5.48 2.28 14.27
CA ASP A 169 -6.12 2.22 15.58
C ASP A 169 -7.51 1.57 15.53
N ARG A 170 -8.07 1.43 14.32
CA ARG A 170 -9.39 0.85 14.05
C ARG A 170 -9.34 -0.02 12.80
N SER A 171 -10.35 -0.86 12.62
CA SER A 171 -10.50 -1.64 11.38
C SER A 171 -10.95 -0.74 10.23
N ASN A 172 -9.97 -0.09 9.58
CA ASN A 172 -10.17 0.73 8.39
C ASN A 172 -9.76 -0.06 7.15
N PHE A 173 -10.76 -0.52 6.40
CA PHE A 173 -10.60 -1.18 5.12
C PHE A 173 -11.69 -0.72 4.17
N ALA A 174 -11.37 -0.67 2.88
CA ALA A 174 -12.29 -0.25 1.83
C ALA A 174 -12.22 -1.23 0.66
N LEU A 175 -13.33 -1.34 -0.06
CA LEU A 175 -13.33 -1.97 -1.38
C LEU A 175 -12.91 -0.92 -2.40
N ASP A 176 -11.89 -1.24 -3.19
CA ASP A 176 -11.47 -0.43 -4.31
C ASP A 176 -11.89 -1.10 -5.63
N ASN A 177 -12.70 -0.39 -6.38
CA ASN A 177 -13.15 -0.74 -7.73
C ASN A 177 -12.60 0.23 -8.79
N GLN A 178 -11.64 1.07 -8.40
CA GLN A 178 -10.99 2.04 -9.27
C GLN A 178 -9.52 1.63 -9.50
N ASP A 179 -8.88 2.27 -10.48
CA ASP A 179 -7.47 2.08 -10.81
C ASP A 179 -6.55 2.89 -9.88
N LEU A 180 -6.79 2.79 -8.56
CA LEU A 180 -6.06 3.52 -7.54
C LEU A 180 -4.78 2.78 -7.15
N PHE A 181 -3.74 3.56 -6.90
CA PHE A 181 -2.48 3.08 -6.34
C PHE A 181 -2.43 3.39 -4.86
N PHE A 182 -1.59 2.68 -4.12
CA PHE A 182 -1.49 2.82 -2.67
C PHE A 182 -0.04 2.91 -2.21
N CYS A 183 0.24 3.70 -1.19
CA CYS A 183 1.56 3.72 -0.56
C CYS A 183 1.88 2.40 0.14
N LYS A 184 3.17 2.07 0.28
CA LYS A 184 3.70 0.89 1.00
C LYS A 184 2.95 0.52 2.29
N THR A 185 2.54 1.50 3.09
CA THR A 185 1.84 1.31 4.37
C THR A 185 0.37 0.86 4.21
N THR A 186 0.02 0.38 3.03
CA THR A 186 -1.30 -0.14 2.68
C THR A 186 -1.10 -1.53 2.10
N ASN A 187 -1.94 -2.47 2.49
CA ASN A 187 -1.99 -3.78 1.86
C ASN A 187 -3.20 -3.85 0.92
N VAL A 188 -3.07 -4.67 -0.12
CA VAL A 188 -4.11 -4.92 -1.11
C VAL A 188 -4.28 -6.43 -1.27
N THR A 189 -5.52 -6.89 -1.42
CA THR A 189 -5.84 -8.30 -1.69
C THR A 189 -7.00 -8.45 -2.67
#